data_AF-A0A942RJS6-F1
#
_entry.id   AF-A0A942RJS6-F1
#
_cell.length_a   1.000
_cell.length_b   1.000
_cell.length_c   1.000
_cell.angle_alpha   90.00
_cell.angle_beta   90.00
_cell.angle_gamma   90.00
#
_symmetry.space_group_name_H-M   'P 1'
#
loop_
_entity.id
_entity.type
_entity.pdbx_description
1 polymer ?
#
loop_
_entity_poly.entity_id
_entity_poly.type
_entity_poly.pdbx_seq_one_letter_code
_entity_poly.pdbx_strand_id
1 'polypeptide(L)'
;MDTVRKVAVYPCGGVGFVLSSIARYAAYQVTEDMLPGQTEIVDALRLISGMPDEVALVEENPTVIIDGCGYQCGSNLFRLLGLKPAARVLIPPIAKLPPTFVCDCKKQETKLAPGMQRRVPSESGKNLATEIATQVKNIALVILNMDYPYQKQKLSQDENVICDYIENIPQAVDYVPISEGIDRPGSMPGLAGME
;
A
#
# COMPACT_ATOMS: atom_id res chain seq x y z
N MET A 1 -25.67 -0.49 4.78
CA MET A 1 -24.21 -0.52 4.65
C MET A 1 -23.70 0.75 5.30
N ASP A 2 -22.66 0.67 6.12
CA ASP A 2 -22.07 1.87 6.72
C ASP A 2 -21.33 2.65 5.63
N THR A 3 -21.63 3.94 5.48
CA THR A 3 -20.92 4.80 4.54
C THR A 3 -19.46 4.91 4.95
N VAL A 4 -18.54 4.61 4.03
CA VAL A 4 -17.10 4.77 4.26
C VAL A 4 -16.77 6.25 4.42
N ARG A 5 -16.19 6.64 5.55
CA ARG A 5 -15.81 8.03 5.84
C ARG A 5 -14.30 8.27 5.88
N LYS A 6 -13.53 7.19 5.96
CA LYS A 6 -12.08 7.22 6.04
C LYS A 6 -11.48 6.03 5.29
N VAL A 7 -10.31 6.24 4.71
CA VAL A 7 -9.51 5.19 4.04
C VAL A 7 -8.15 5.09 4.73
N ALA A 8 -7.79 3.90 5.18
CA ALA A 8 -6.46 3.65 5.71
C ALA A 8 -5.44 3.57 4.57
N VAL A 9 -4.23 4.08 4.76
CA VAL A 9 -3.15 4.03 3.78
C VAL A 9 -1.94 3.37 4.41
N TYR A 10 -1.53 2.21 3.89
CA TYR A 10 -0.35 1.52 4.36
C TYR A 10 0.80 1.69 3.35
N PRO A 11 1.83 2.52 3.64
CA PRO A 11 3.03 2.58 2.83
C PRO A 11 3.99 1.43 3.15
N CYS A 12 4.75 1.00 2.14
CA CYS A 12 5.81 -0.01 2.27
C CYS A 12 6.75 0.28 3.46
N GLY A 13 6.88 -0.70 4.37
CA GLY A 13 7.72 -0.64 5.58
C GLY A 13 9.23 -0.75 5.35
N GLY A 14 9.70 -0.94 4.11
CA GLY A 14 11.13 -1.11 3.81
C GLY A 14 11.98 0.09 4.28
N VAL A 15 13.00 -0.17 5.10
CA VAL A 15 13.90 0.86 5.61
C VAL A 15 15.16 0.95 4.74
N GLY A 16 15.54 2.16 4.33
CA GLY A 16 16.76 2.40 3.55
C GLY A 16 16.65 2.14 2.05
N PHE A 17 15.47 1.75 1.54
CA PHE A 17 15.21 1.56 0.11
C PHE A 17 14.57 2.78 -0.53
N VAL A 18 14.99 3.11 -1.76
CA VAL A 18 14.51 4.29 -2.51
C VAL A 18 13.01 4.23 -2.73
N LEU A 19 12.48 3.11 -3.25
CA LEU A 19 11.05 3.00 -3.52
C LEU A 19 10.20 2.97 -2.25
N SER A 20 10.75 2.50 -1.11
CA SER A 20 10.06 2.61 0.18
C SER A 20 10.00 4.05 0.69
N SER A 21 11.04 4.85 0.46
CA SER A 21 10.95 6.30 0.73
C SER A 21 9.89 6.96 -0.16
N ILE A 22 9.83 6.60 -1.44
CA ILE A 22 8.80 7.12 -2.36
C ILE A 22 7.39 6.74 -1.88
N ALA A 23 7.18 5.48 -1.46
CA ALA A 23 5.89 5.04 -0.90
C ALA A 23 5.48 5.85 0.33
N ARG A 24 6.41 6.12 1.26
CA ARG A 24 6.13 6.96 2.44
C ARG A 24 5.81 8.41 2.07
N TYR A 25 6.58 9.01 1.15
CA TYR A 25 6.30 10.36 0.66
C TYR A 25 4.93 10.45 -0.01
N ALA A 26 4.56 9.44 -0.80
CA ALA A 26 3.23 9.38 -1.42
C ALA A 26 2.12 9.28 -0.37
N ALA A 27 2.30 8.45 0.67
CA ALA A 27 1.35 8.36 1.78
C ALA A 27 1.18 9.71 2.50
N TYR A 28 2.27 10.40 2.86
CA TYR A 28 2.20 11.73 3.47
C TYR A 28 1.45 12.73 2.59
N GLN A 29 1.75 12.79 1.30
CA GLN A 29 1.04 13.68 0.39
C GLN A 29 -0.46 13.38 0.34
N VAL A 30 -0.86 12.10 0.31
CA VAL A 30 -2.28 11.75 0.32
C VAL A 30 -2.94 12.17 1.64
N THR A 31 -2.32 11.84 2.78
CA THR A 31 -2.95 12.00 4.09
C THR A 31 -2.87 13.40 4.66
N GLU A 32 -1.85 14.17 4.32
CA GLU A 32 -1.63 15.51 4.86
C GLU A 32 -2.05 16.60 3.86
N ASP A 33 -1.80 16.41 2.56
CA ASP A 33 -2.02 17.46 1.55
C ASP A 33 -3.30 17.26 0.74
N MET A 34 -3.58 16.04 0.26
CA MET A 34 -4.62 15.80 -0.75
C MET A 34 -5.98 15.47 -0.15
N LEU A 35 -6.04 14.62 0.88
CA LEU A 35 -7.26 14.12 1.52
C LEU A 35 -7.17 14.16 3.06
N PRO A 36 -6.83 15.32 3.67
CA PRO A 36 -6.70 15.42 5.12
C PRO A 36 -8.02 15.10 5.82
N GLY A 37 -7.92 14.31 6.89
CA GLY A 37 -9.06 13.85 7.70
C GLY A 37 -9.92 12.75 7.07
N GLN A 38 -9.78 12.50 5.77
CA GLN A 38 -10.45 11.42 5.04
C GLN A 38 -9.54 10.21 4.79
N THR A 39 -8.24 10.37 5.02
CA THR A 39 -7.25 9.31 4.91
C THR A 39 -6.33 9.34 6.12
N GLU A 40 -5.79 8.18 6.50
CA GLU A 40 -4.90 8.04 7.67
C GLU A 40 -3.84 6.98 7.42
N ILE A 41 -2.59 7.27 7.78
CA ILE A 41 -1.47 6.34 7.59
C ILE A 41 -1.55 5.25 8.65
N VAL A 42 -1.42 4.00 8.21
CA VAL A 42 -1.33 2.84 9.10
C VAL A 42 0.11 2.67 9.59
N ASP A 43 0.32 2.65 10.89
CA ASP A 43 1.59 2.31 11.54
C ASP A 43 1.72 0.79 11.71
N ALA A 44 2.65 0.21 10.96
CA ALA A 44 2.90 -1.24 10.96
C ALA A 44 3.22 -1.79 12.37
N LEU A 45 4.05 -1.09 13.15
CA LEU A 45 4.50 -1.58 14.45
C LEU A 45 3.37 -1.51 15.47
N ARG A 46 2.58 -0.43 15.45
CA ARG A 46 1.41 -0.29 16.32
C ARG A 46 0.36 -1.35 15.98
N LEU A 47 0.14 -1.61 14.69
CA LEU A 47 -0.82 -2.61 14.22
C LEU A 47 -0.40 -4.01 14.65
N ILE A 48 0.87 -4.39 14.41
CA ILE A 48 1.44 -5.66 14.84
C ILE A 48 1.37 -5.82 16.36
N SER A 49 1.57 -4.73 17.10
CA SER A 49 1.50 -4.72 18.57
C SER A 49 0.06 -4.75 19.12
N GLY A 50 -0.96 -4.78 18.25
CA GLY A 50 -2.36 -4.81 18.64
C GLY A 50 -2.84 -3.53 19.31
N MET A 51 -2.26 -2.37 18.97
CA MET A 51 -2.71 -1.09 19.52
C MET A 51 -4.18 -0.84 19.13
N PRO A 52 -5.10 -0.61 20.09
CA PRO A 52 -6.55 -0.66 19.81
C PRO A 52 -7.02 0.32 18.73
N ASP A 53 -6.46 1.52 18.68
CA ASP A 53 -6.79 2.54 17.69
C ASP A 53 -6.31 2.17 16.28
N GLU A 54 -5.12 1.58 16.19
CA GLU A 54 -4.54 1.11 14.93
C GLU A 54 -5.29 -0.11 14.38
N VAL A 55 -5.67 -1.04 15.27
CA VAL A 55 -6.51 -2.20 14.90
C VAL A 55 -7.88 -1.72 14.41
N ALA A 56 -8.53 -0.80 15.14
CA ALA A 56 -9.81 -0.24 14.74
C ALA A 56 -9.70 0.48 13.38
N LEU A 57 -8.61 1.20 13.12
CA LEU A 57 -8.38 1.87 11.85
C LEU A 57 -8.48 0.88 10.66
N VAL A 58 -7.80 -0.27 10.72
CA VAL A 58 -7.79 -1.23 9.60
C VAL A 58 -9.00 -2.17 9.57
N GLU A 59 -9.61 -2.47 10.71
CA GLU A 59 -10.80 -3.32 10.79
C GLU A 59 -12.04 -2.58 10.27
N GLU A 60 -12.18 -1.29 10.64
CA GLU A 60 -13.38 -0.50 10.36
C GLU A 60 -13.33 0.21 9.02
N ASN A 61 -12.15 0.41 8.43
CA ASN A 61 -11.96 1.19 7.22
C ASN A 61 -11.26 0.37 6.13
N PRO A 62 -11.65 0.54 4.85
CA PRO A 62 -10.92 -0.03 3.74
C PRO A 62 -9.50 0.53 3.69
N THR A 63 -8.54 -0.34 3.40
CA THR A 63 -7.12 0.03 3.34
C THR A 63 -6.59 0.00 1.90
N VAL A 64 -5.82 1.01 1.53
CA VAL A 64 -5.02 1.04 0.29
C VAL A 64 -3.55 0.81 0.65
N ILE A 65 -2.92 -0.19 0.04
CA ILE A 65 -1.50 -0.51 0.24
C ILE A 65 -0.66 0.13 -0.85
N ILE A 66 0.49 0.70 -0.49
CA ILE A 66 1.52 1.18 -1.42
C ILE A 66 2.76 0.29 -1.30
N ASP A 67 2.86 -0.72 -2.15
CA ASP A 67 3.99 -1.64 -2.18
C ASP A 67 5.13 -1.09 -3.03
N GLY A 68 6.30 -0.93 -2.39
CA GLY A 68 7.45 -0.26 -3.01
C GLY A 68 8.26 -1.14 -3.96
N CYS A 69 8.24 -2.47 -3.80
CA CYS A 69 9.05 -3.38 -4.63
C CYS A 69 8.47 -4.79 -4.62
N GLY A 70 9.11 -5.71 -5.33
CA GLY A 70 8.69 -7.10 -5.48
C GLY A 70 8.55 -7.90 -4.18
N TYR A 71 9.17 -7.46 -3.07
CA TYR A 71 8.93 -8.05 -1.75
C TYR A 71 7.50 -7.87 -1.24
N GLN A 72 6.79 -6.83 -1.71
CA GLN A 72 5.37 -6.59 -1.40
C GLN A 72 5.06 -6.67 0.11
N CYS A 73 5.92 -6.05 0.93
CA CYS A 73 5.89 -6.17 2.40
C CYS A 73 4.52 -5.78 3.00
N GLY A 74 3.81 -4.81 2.42
CA GLY A 74 2.51 -4.39 2.93
C GLY A 74 1.45 -5.44 2.65
N SER A 75 1.37 -5.92 1.41
CA SER A 75 0.49 -7.03 1.05
C SER A 75 0.77 -8.27 1.90
N ASN A 76 2.05 -8.56 2.18
CA ASN A 76 2.41 -9.70 3.03
C ASN A 76 1.96 -9.50 4.49
N LEU A 77 2.13 -8.31 5.05
CA LEU A 77 1.67 -7.99 6.40
C LEU A 77 0.15 -8.16 6.51
N PHE A 78 -0.61 -7.58 5.60
CA PHE A 78 -2.08 -7.67 5.62
C PHE A 78 -2.55 -9.12 5.49
N ARG A 79 -1.93 -9.90 4.59
CA ARG A 79 -2.18 -11.35 4.48
C ARG A 79 -1.93 -12.08 5.80
N LEU A 80 -0.80 -11.83 6.46
CA LEU A 80 -0.45 -12.46 7.74
C LEU A 80 -1.44 -12.11 8.87
N LEU A 81 -2.04 -10.92 8.79
CA LEU A 81 -3.05 -10.43 9.72
C LEU A 81 -4.48 -10.85 9.35
N GLY A 82 -4.65 -11.66 8.30
CA GLY A 82 -5.97 -12.07 7.80
C GLY A 82 -6.79 -10.94 7.17
N LEU A 83 -6.16 -9.82 6.84
CA LEU A 83 -6.78 -8.63 6.28
C LEU A 83 -6.57 -8.57 4.76
N LYS A 84 -7.57 -8.07 4.05
CA LYS A 84 -7.51 -7.80 2.61
C LYS A 84 -7.58 -6.30 2.36
N PRO A 85 -6.64 -5.72 1.60
CA PRO A 85 -6.73 -4.32 1.22
C PRO A 85 -7.83 -4.12 0.18
N ALA A 86 -8.47 -2.96 0.17
CA ALA A 86 -9.40 -2.57 -0.89
C ALA A 86 -8.70 -2.46 -2.24
N ALA A 87 -7.44 -1.99 -2.23
CA ALA A 87 -6.59 -1.94 -3.40
C ALA A 87 -5.11 -1.91 -3.02
N ARG A 88 -4.26 -2.21 -3.99
CA ARG A 88 -2.82 -2.08 -3.92
C ARG A 88 -2.32 -1.22 -5.07
N VAL A 89 -1.38 -0.34 -4.76
CA VAL A 89 -0.51 0.32 -5.73
C VAL A 89 0.90 -0.27 -5.61
N LEU A 90 1.38 -0.94 -6.65
CA LEU A 90 2.72 -1.49 -6.78
C LEU A 90 3.58 -0.51 -7.60
N ILE A 91 4.63 0.05 -6.98
CA ILE A 91 5.44 1.11 -7.60
C ILE A 91 6.22 0.65 -8.85
N PRO A 92 6.86 -0.54 -8.88
CA PRO A 92 7.72 -0.91 -10.00
C PRO A 92 7.07 -0.81 -11.40
N PRO A 93 5.86 -1.36 -11.67
CA PRO A 93 5.20 -1.18 -12.97
C PRO A 93 5.00 0.29 -13.37
N ILE A 94 4.57 1.14 -12.43
CA ILE A 94 4.38 2.58 -12.67
C ILE A 94 5.71 3.25 -13.02
N ALA A 95 6.78 2.86 -12.34
CA ALA A 95 8.15 3.31 -12.62
C ALA A 95 8.78 2.66 -13.87
N LYS A 96 8.01 1.90 -14.67
CA LYS A 96 8.49 1.16 -15.86
C LYS A 96 9.59 0.14 -15.54
N LEU A 97 9.49 -0.46 -14.36
CA LEU A 97 10.32 -1.56 -13.87
C LEU A 97 9.48 -2.86 -13.83
N PRO A 98 10.11 -4.04 -13.91
CA PRO A 98 9.37 -5.29 -13.77
C PRO A 98 8.71 -5.37 -12.37
N PRO A 99 7.52 -6.01 -12.24
CA PRO A 99 6.85 -6.15 -10.95
C PRO A 99 7.67 -6.95 -9.93
N THR A 100 8.58 -7.80 -10.41
CA THR A 100 9.56 -8.55 -9.60
C THR A 100 10.77 -7.72 -9.20
N PHE A 101 10.85 -6.44 -9.58
CA PHE A 101 11.96 -5.58 -9.21
C PHE A 101 12.04 -5.42 -7.70
N VAL A 102 13.16 -5.84 -7.14
CA VAL A 102 13.47 -5.71 -5.72
C VAL A 102 14.45 -4.57 -5.52
N CYS A 103 14.15 -3.67 -4.59
CA CYS A 103 15.14 -2.69 -4.13
C CYS A 103 16.21 -3.42 -3.33
N ASP A 104 17.31 -3.79 -3.97
CA ASP A 104 18.52 -4.21 -3.28
C ASP A 104 19.61 -3.17 -3.52
N CYS A 105 19.83 -2.31 -2.53
CA CYS A 105 20.89 -1.29 -2.60
C CYS A 105 22.30 -1.87 -2.76
N LYS A 106 22.47 -3.19 -2.55
CA LYS A 106 23.74 -3.90 -2.80
C LYS A 106 23.88 -4.35 -4.26
N LYS A 107 22.78 -4.56 -4.98
CA LYS A 107 22.78 -4.93 -6.40
C LYS A 107 22.52 -3.66 -7.22
N GLN A 108 23.59 -3.06 -7.73
CA GLN A 108 23.59 -1.85 -8.57
C GLN A 108 22.96 -2.06 -9.97
N GLU A 109 21.95 -2.93 -10.11
CA GLU A 109 21.46 -3.37 -11.42
C GLU A 109 20.44 -2.41 -12.05
N THR A 110 19.89 -1.45 -11.29
CA THR A 110 19.01 -0.42 -11.84
C THR A 110 19.63 0.96 -11.90
N LYS A 111 19.38 1.67 -13.00
CA LYS A 111 19.70 3.11 -13.22
C LYS A 111 19.06 4.08 -12.23
N LEU A 112 18.30 3.60 -11.24
CA LEU A 112 18.04 4.37 -10.03
C LEU A 112 19.37 4.44 -9.28
N ALA A 113 20.19 5.45 -9.63
CA ALA A 113 21.52 5.63 -9.07
C ALA A 113 21.47 5.41 -7.55
N PRO A 114 22.37 4.58 -6.97
CA PRO A 114 22.39 4.33 -5.54
C PRO A 114 22.69 5.65 -4.84
N GLY A 115 21.62 6.35 -4.46
CA GLY A 115 21.71 7.49 -3.58
C GLY A 115 22.04 6.91 -2.22
N MET A 116 23.32 6.89 -1.86
CA MET A 116 23.80 6.79 -0.48
C MET A 116 22.75 7.40 0.46
N GLN A 117 22.08 6.57 1.26
CA GLN A 117 21.05 6.89 2.25
C GLN A 117 20.57 8.36 2.23
N ARG A 118 19.91 8.78 1.14
CA ARG A 118 19.41 10.15 1.06
C ARG A 118 18.17 10.22 1.96
N ARG A 119 18.17 11.15 2.92
CA ARG A 119 17.00 11.39 3.79
C ARG A 119 15.77 11.84 2.98
N VAL A 120 16.00 12.48 1.84
CA VAL A 120 14.97 13.02 0.95
C VAL A 120 15.17 12.48 -0.46
N PRO A 121 14.10 12.06 -1.17
CA PRO A 121 14.17 11.67 -2.57
C PRO A 121 14.72 12.78 -3.47
N SER A 122 15.36 12.40 -4.57
CA SER A 122 15.67 13.33 -5.66
C SER A 122 14.38 13.88 -6.27
N GLU A 123 14.49 14.92 -7.09
CA GLU A 123 13.33 15.51 -7.76
C GLU A 123 12.53 14.47 -8.57
N SER A 124 13.22 13.59 -9.29
CA SER A 124 12.59 12.45 -9.97
C SER A 124 11.84 11.52 -9.01
N GLY A 125 12.37 11.28 -7.81
CA GLY A 125 11.72 10.47 -6.78
C GLY A 125 10.52 11.16 -6.15
N LYS A 126 10.56 12.50 -6.00
CA LYS A 126 9.40 13.29 -5.56
C LYS A 126 8.30 13.31 -6.63
N ASN A 127 8.66 13.45 -7.89
CA ASN A 127 7.71 13.40 -9.00
C ASN A 127 7.00 12.04 -9.04
N LEU A 128 7.75 10.95 -8.91
CA LEU A 128 7.17 9.62 -8.80
C LEU A 128 6.28 9.49 -7.56
N ALA A 129 6.70 10.03 -6.40
CA ALA A 129 5.85 10.02 -5.19
C ALA A 129 4.53 10.75 -5.42
N THR A 130 4.53 11.91 -6.10
CA THR A 130 3.33 12.66 -6.47
C THR A 130 2.43 11.89 -7.43
N GLU A 131 3.01 11.15 -8.39
CA GLU A 131 2.26 10.27 -9.28
C GLU A 131 1.59 9.13 -8.51
N ILE A 132 2.33 8.45 -7.63
CA ILE A 132 1.77 7.41 -6.75
C ILE A 132 0.68 7.96 -5.82
N ALA A 133 0.90 9.13 -5.21
CA ALA A 133 -0.07 9.81 -4.38
C ALA A 133 -1.36 10.11 -5.14
N THR A 134 -1.24 10.54 -6.41
CA THR A 134 -2.40 10.79 -7.27
C THR A 134 -3.20 9.51 -7.53
N GLN A 135 -2.54 8.38 -7.77
CA GLN A 135 -3.23 7.09 -7.93
C GLN A 135 -3.97 6.67 -6.65
N VAL A 136 -3.30 6.76 -5.50
CA VAL A 136 -3.90 6.43 -4.20
C VAL A 136 -5.06 7.36 -3.86
N LYS A 137 -4.95 8.66 -4.16
CA LYS A 137 -6.04 9.63 -4.03
C LYS A 137 -7.24 9.22 -4.87
N ASN A 138 -7.04 8.84 -6.14
CA ASN A 138 -8.14 8.47 -7.03
C ASN A 138 -8.87 7.22 -6.50
N ILE A 139 -8.12 6.21 -6.05
CA ILE A 139 -8.68 5.03 -5.39
C ILE A 139 -9.49 5.43 -4.14
N ALA A 140 -8.90 6.25 -3.27
CA ALA A 140 -9.56 6.69 -2.04
C ALA A 140 -10.84 7.48 -2.34
N LEU A 141 -10.86 8.34 -3.36
CA LEU A 141 -12.05 9.07 -3.76
C LEU A 141 -13.16 8.16 -4.30
N VAL A 142 -12.83 7.09 -5.03
CA VAL A 142 -13.82 6.08 -5.45
C VAL A 142 -14.42 5.41 -4.21
N ILE A 143 -13.59 5.03 -3.25
CA ILE A 143 -14.02 4.38 -2.01
C ILE A 143 -14.90 5.32 -1.14
N LEU A 144 -14.53 6.60 -1.05
CA LEU A 144 -15.21 7.59 -0.20
C LEU A 144 -16.52 8.13 -0.80
N ASN A 145 -16.55 8.34 -2.13
CA ASN A 145 -17.68 9.03 -2.78
C ASN A 145 -18.72 8.08 -3.37
N MET A 146 -18.40 6.78 -3.48
CA MET A 146 -19.34 5.78 -3.95
C MET A 146 -19.85 4.99 -2.76
N ASP A 147 -21.03 4.37 -2.90
CA ASP A 147 -21.57 3.41 -1.93
C ASP A 147 -20.73 2.11 -1.97
N TYR A 148 -19.41 2.25 -1.71
CA TYR A 148 -18.43 1.19 -1.77
C TYR A 148 -18.81 0.17 -0.69
N PRO A 149 -19.24 -1.05 -1.07
CA PRO A 149 -19.87 -1.98 -0.16
C PRO A 149 -18.80 -2.72 0.67
N TYR A 150 -18.09 -1.97 1.50
CA TYR A 150 -17.04 -2.51 2.37
C TYR A 150 -17.67 -3.29 3.53
N GLN A 151 -17.21 -4.53 3.69
CA GLN A 151 -17.46 -5.31 4.89
C GLN A 151 -16.28 -5.13 5.83
N LYS A 152 -16.55 -4.66 7.05
CA LYS A 152 -15.55 -4.56 8.11
C LYS A 152 -14.89 -5.91 8.33
N GLN A 153 -13.58 -5.88 8.51
CA GLN A 153 -12.77 -7.08 8.68
C GLN A 153 -12.36 -7.23 10.13
N LYS A 154 -11.98 -8.44 10.52
CA LYS A 154 -11.37 -8.70 11.81
C LYS A 154 -9.94 -9.15 11.60
N LEU A 155 -9.04 -8.51 12.34
CA LEU A 155 -7.64 -8.89 12.37
C LEU A 155 -7.53 -10.27 13.02
N SER A 156 -6.96 -11.22 12.28
CA SER A 156 -6.56 -12.52 12.82
C SER A 156 -5.06 -12.50 13.01
N GLN A 157 -4.59 -12.51 14.26
CA GLN A 157 -3.23 -12.98 14.51
C GLN A 157 -3.31 -14.50 14.53
N ASP A 158 -3.27 -15.12 13.35
CA ASP A 158 -3.06 -16.56 13.26
C ASP A 158 -1.77 -16.93 14.00
N GLU A 159 -1.56 -18.23 14.30
CA GLU A 159 -0.28 -18.76 14.79
C GLU A 159 0.92 -18.50 13.84
N ASN A 160 0.67 -17.82 12.72
CA ASN A 160 1.65 -17.42 11.72
C ASN A 160 2.65 -16.42 12.31
N VAL A 161 3.92 -16.77 12.23
CA VAL A 161 5.02 -15.89 12.62
C VAL A 161 5.07 -14.71 11.64
N ILE A 162 5.22 -13.49 12.15
CA ILE A 162 5.31 -12.22 11.37
C ILE A 162 6.38 -12.27 10.24
N CYS A 163 7.30 -13.23 10.31
CA CYS A 163 8.36 -13.46 9.34
C CYS A 163 8.08 -14.60 8.34
N ASP A 164 6.87 -15.11 8.24
CA ASP A 164 6.49 -16.09 7.22
C ASP A 164 6.25 -15.40 5.86
N TYR A 165 7.34 -15.13 5.14
CA TYR A 165 7.31 -14.52 3.82
C TYR A 165 7.10 -15.58 2.74
N ILE A 166 6.15 -15.31 1.84
CA ILE A 166 5.91 -16.14 0.66
C ILE A 166 6.33 -15.39 -0.60
N GLU A 167 6.79 -16.12 -1.62
CA GLU A 167 7.33 -15.53 -2.84
C GLU A 167 6.23 -15.05 -3.81
N ASN A 168 5.04 -15.67 -3.81
CA ASN A 168 3.96 -15.35 -4.74
C ASN A 168 2.74 -14.70 -4.05
N ILE A 169 2.95 -13.47 -3.57
CA ILE A 169 1.90 -12.65 -2.95
C ILE A 169 0.69 -12.40 -3.87
N PRO A 170 0.84 -12.11 -5.18
CA PRO A 170 -0.28 -11.93 -6.09
C PRO A 170 -1.26 -13.10 -6.07
N GLN A 171 -0.75 -14.33 -6.14
CA GLN A 171 -1.57 -15.54 -6.09
C GLN A 171 -2.19 -15.77 -4.71
N ALA A 172 -1.43 -15.55 -3.64
CA ALA A 172 -1.89 -15.84 -2.28
C ALA A 172 -3.00 -14.88 -1.79
N VAL A 173 -2.98 -13.63 -2.23
CA VAL A 173 -4.01 -12.62 -1.91
C VAL A 173 -5.13 -12.63 -2.95
N ASP A 174 -4.98 -13.36 -4.06
CA ASP A 174 -5.88 -13.37 -5.21
C ASP A 174 -6.04 -11.98 -5.84
N TYR A 175 -4.91 -11.32 -6.12
CA TYR A 175 -4.91 -10.00 -6.76
C TYR A 175 -5.35 -10.09 -8.23
N VAL A 176 -6.33 -9.27 -8.58
CA VAL A 176 -6.82 -9.02 -9.94
C VAL A 176 -6.32 -7.63 -10.37
N PRO A 177 -5.67 -7.51 -11.54
CA PRO A 177 -5.19 -6.24 -12.05
C PRO A 177 -6.35 -5.34 -12.47
N ILE A 178 -6.26 -4.06 -12.10
CA ILE A 178 -7.18 -2.98 -12.50
C ILE A 178 -6.52 -2.18 -13.61
N SER A 179 -5.29 -1.72 -13.37
CA SER A 179 -4.48 -0.97 -14.34
C SER A 179 -2.99 -1.11 -14.02
N GLU A 180 -2.12 -0.36 -14.68
CA GLU A 180 -0.67 -0.50 -14.53
C GLU A 180 -0.22 -0.25 -13.08
N GLY A 181 0.20 -1.32 -12.40
CA GLY A 181 0.62 -1.27 -11.00
C GLY A 181 -0.52 -1.06 -10.01
N ILE A 182 -1.78 -1.22 -10.42
CA ILE A 182 -2.95 -1.14 -9.52
C ILE A 182 -3.70 -2.46 -9.58
N ASP A 183 -3.89 -3.07 -8.41
CA ASP A 183 -4.56 -4.35 -8.26
C ASP A 183 -5.55 -4.30 -7.08
N ARG A 184 -6.50 -5.23 -7.04
CA ARG A 184 -7.32 -5.49 -5.84
C ARG A 184 -7.48 -6.99 -5.61
N PRO A 185 -7.73 -7.46 -4.38
CA PRO A 185 -8.14 -8.83 -4.16
C PRO A 185 -9.48 -9.13 -4.88
N GLY A 186 -9.62 -10.29 -5.51
CA GLY A 186 -10.83 -10.69 -6.24
C GLY A 186 -12.08 -10.71 -5.35
N SER A 187 -11.91 -10.97 -4.04
CA SER A 187 -12.98 -10.93 -3.05
C SER A 187 -13.40 -9.53 -2.60
N MET A 188 -12.64 -8.48 -2.94
CA MET A 188 -12.97 -7.11 -2.58
C MET A 188 -13.86 -6.46 -3.65
N PRO A 189 -14.78 -5.55 -3.28
CA PRO A 189 -15.61 -4.85 -4.26
C PRO A 189 -14.77 -4.12 -5.31
N GLY A 190 -15.29 -4.07 -6.55
CA GLY A 190 -14.67 -3.35 -7.66
C GLY A 190 -14.57 -1.84 -7.41
N LEU A 191 -13.59 -1.22 -8.06
CA LEU A 191 -13.40 0.24 -8.04
C LEU A 191 -14.03 0.83 -9.30
N ALA A 192 -15.32 1.16 -9.22
CA ALA A 192 -16.08 1.65 -10.35
C ALA A 192 -15.41 2.88 -11.01
N GLY A 193 -15.29 2.84 -12.34
CA GLY A 193 -14.63 3.89 -13.13
C GLY A 193 -13.10 3.78 -13.22
N MET A 194 -12.49 2.80 -12.54
CA MET A 194 -11.06 2.46 -12.69
C MET A 194 -10.82 1.12 -13.39
N GLU A 195 -11.84 0.24 -13.43
CA GLU A 195 -11.87 -1.06 -14.12
C GLU A 195 -12.38 -0.97 -15.57
#